data_AF-A0AAD9GRS6-F1
#
_entry.id   AF-A0AAD9GRS6-F1
#
_cell.length_a   1.000
_cell.length_b   1.000
_cell.length_c   1.000
_cell.angle_alpha   90.00
_cell.angle_beta   90.00
_cell.angle_gamma   90.00
#
_symmetry.space_group_name_H-M   'P 1'
#
loop_
_entity.id
_entity.type
_entity.pdbx_description
1 polymer ?
#
loop_
_entity_poly.entity_id
_entity_poly.type
_entity_poly.pdbx_seq_one_letter_code
_entity_poly.pdbx_strand_id
1 'polypeptide(L)'
;MDVNYPPKPFALATATANALEQLADQLVAETLTESDDFISRGCVVDKVQWKTLKTKDTVTAYRSRVNPSSKSRSRIDSEDTDALAQFPEMPEFYPVTEKNIQSALSASYLGVSTTCPEAHDFDDGTPEFEDVLELQTMEKSRPKKPSVVFCTGFAAGTVEDAALGFLAETEARTRLRTSLCTEAQVDDVKILAQIQGPTFDDPFRFLGVTWMALSTPGTAKRFLKSKPRDYLVLESSGMALDSDGERFCYLLSHSVVLDQVPELERFERQTFSACHIIRPSTTEGEVEIFSRGFKMTTKSLVERLSMNQYCDILLAVPQMIEEAYTRKLFWLLRTEARGG
;
A
#
# COMPACT_ATOMS: atom_id res chain seq x y z
N MET A 1 -23.49 -10.60 21.37
CA MET A 1 -22.16 -9.95 21.50
C MET A 1 -21.23 -10.78 20.66
N ASP A 2 -20.71 -10.23 19.55
CA ASP A 2 -19.65 -10.90 18.80
C ASP A 2 -18.46 -11.11 19.73
N VAL A 3 -18.12 -12.36 20.02
CA VAL A 3 -17.20 -12.74 21.11
C VAL A 3 -15.75 -12.25 20.84
N ASN A 4 -15.45 -11.82 19.61
CA ASN A 4 -14.11 -11.44 19.15
C ASN A 4 -14.03 -10.00 18.62
N TYR A 5 -14.66 -9.04 19.31
CA TYR A 5 -14.50 -7.61 19.03
C TYR A 5 -13.78 -6.86 20.16
N PRO A 6 -12.73 -6.05 19.86
CA PRO A 6 -12.04 -5.98 18.57
C PRO A 6 -11.25 -7.28 18.28
N PRO A 7 -10.88 -7.54 17.02
CA PRO A 7 -10.02 -8.68 16.69
C PRO A 7 -8.71 -8.62 17.49
N LYS A 8 -8.23 -9.79 17.92
CA LYS A 8 -7.00 -9.89 18.71
C LYS A 8 -5.80 -10.07 17.79
N PRO A 9 -4.62 -9.54 18.16
CA PRO A 9 -3.38 -9.85 17.45
C PRO A 9 -3.11 -11.36 17.39
N PHE A 10 -2.49 -11.80 16.30
CA PHE A 10 -2.16 -13.20 16.05
C PHE A 10 -0.81 -13.33 15.33
N ALA A 11 -0.21 -14.52 15.44
CA ALA A 11 0.99 -14.84 14.68
C ALA A 11 0.62 -15.30 13.27
N LEU A 12 1.31 -14.75 12.27
CA LEU A 12 1.22 -15.21 10.89
C LEU A 12 2.16 -16.42 10.69
N ALA A 13 1.72 -17.39 9.90
CA ALA A 13 2.63 -18.42 9.39
C ALA A 13 3.65 -17.77 8.45
N THR A 14 4.89 -18.29 8.43
CA THR A 14 5.99 -17.75 7.61
C THR A 14 5.62 -17.66 6.13
N ALA A 15 4.94 -18.67 5.59
CA ALA A 15 4.48 -18.66 4.21
C ALA A 15 3.49 -17.51 3.93
N THR A 16 2.53 -17.28 4.82
CA THR A 16 1.57 -16.18 4.70
C THR A 16 2.25 -14.82 4.83
N ALA A 17 3.21 -14.68 5.76
CA ALA A 17 3.97 -13.44 5.92
C ALA A 17 4.77 -13.11 4.64
N ASN A 18 5.47 -14.10 4.05
CA ASN A 18 6.20 -13.93 2.80
C ASN A 18 5.29 -13.59 1.63
N ALA A 19 4.10 -14.21 1.53
CA ALA A 19 3.13 -13.90 0.49
C ALA A 19 2.59 -12.47 0.60
N LEU A 20 2.34 -11.99 1.82
CA LEU A 20 1.92 -10.61 2.06
C LEU A 20 3.04 -9.61 1.74
N GLU A 21 4.28 -9.94 2.05
CA GLU A 21 5.45 -9.12 1.68
C GLU A 21 5.59 -9.00 0.15
N GLN A 22 5.57 -10.13 -0.56
CA GLN A 22 5.61 -10.15 -2.03
C GLN A 22 4.45 -9.37 -2.66
N LEU A 23 3.24 -9.49 -2.08
CA LEU A 23 2.10 -8.70 -2.54
C LEU A 23 2.38 -7.21 -2.36
N ALA A 24 2.85 -6.78 -1.18
CA ALA A 24 3.15 -5.36 -0.93
C ALA A 24 4.17 -4.81 -1.93
N ASP A 25 5.28 -5.52 -2.13
CA ASP A 25 6.35 -5.12 -3.04
C ASP A 25 5.83 -5.00 -4.47
N GLN A 26 5.03 -5.97 -4.92
CA GLN A 26 4.42 -5.93 -6.25
C GLN A 26 3.52 -4.69 -6.42
N LEU A 27 2.67 -4.38 -5.44
CA LEU A 27 1.74 -3.25 -5.56
C LEU A 27 2.46 -1.89 -5.54
N VAL A 28 3.54 -1.80 -4.78
CA VAL A 28 4.41 -0.62 -4.76
C VAL A 28 5.12 -0.48 -6.10
N ALA A 29 5.72 -1.55 -6.63
CA ALA A 29 6.39 -1.55 -7.93
C ALA A 29 5.43 -1.17 -9.08
N GLU A 30 4.23 -1.76 -9.14
CA GLU A 30 3.21 -1.40 -10.13
C GLU A 30 2.83 0.10 -10.05
N THR A 31 2.74 0.64 -8.84
CA THR A 31 2.42 2.06 -8.65
C THR A 31 3.59 2.96 -9.01
N LEU A 32 4.82 2.52 -8.75
CA LEU A 32 6.04 3.20 -9.14
C LEU A 32 6.13 3.34 -10.65
N THR A 33 5.96 2.24 -11.40
CA THR A 33 5.95 2.24 -12.87
C THR A 33 4.88 3.17 -13.43
N GLU A 34 3.67 3.17 -12.89
CA GLU A 34 2.60 4.09 -13.31
C GLU A 34 2.93 5.56 -13.02
N SER A 35 3.68 5.81 -11.94
CA SER A 35 4.20 7.13 -11.63
C SER A 35 5.29 7.56 -12.62
N ASP A 36 6.22 6.67 -12.96
CA ASP A 36 7.29 6.94 -13.92
C ASP A 36 6.72 7.20 -15.32
N ASP A 37 5.72 6.43 -15.73
CA ASP A 37 4.96 6.64 -16.95
C ASP A 37 4.21 7.98 -16.96
N PHE A 38 3.72 8.44 -15.80
CA PHE A 38 3.10 9.74 -15.68
C PHE A 38 4.12 10.87 -15.83
N ILE A 39 5.29 10.73 -15.22
CA ILE A 39 6.41 11.68 -15.30
C ILE A 39 6.97 11.74 -16.72
N SER A 40 7.20 10.60 -17.36
CA SER A 40 7.74 10.51 -18.73
C SER A 40 6.83 11.15 -19.78
N ARG A 41 5.52 11.21 -19.52
CA ARG A 41 4.53 11.94 -20.33
C ARG A 41 4.44 13.44 -20.01
N GLY A 42 5.34 13.96 -19.17
CA GLY A 42 5.43 15.37 -18.79
C GLY A 42 4.42 15.80 -17.72
N CYS A 43 3.98 14.87 -16.86
CA CYS A 43 3.02 15.14 -15.78
C CYS A 43 1.68 15.73 -16.26
N VAL A 44 1.28 15.42 -17.51
CA VAL A 44 0.05 15.92 -18.11
C VAL A 44 -1.07 14.89 -17.94
N VAL A 45 -2.18 15.33 -17.34
CA VAL A 45 -3.37 14.49 -17.20
C VAL A 45 -4.18 14.47 -18.49
N ASP A 46 -4.35 13.28 -19.08
CA ASP A 46 -5.28 13.08 -20.20
C ASP A 46 -6.74 13.25 -19.74
N LYS A 47 -7.35 14.38 -20.11
CA LYS A 47 -8.74 14.73 -19.75
C LYS A 47 -9.80 13.86 -20.46
N VAL A 48 -9.41 13.13 -21.50
CA VAL A 48 -10.27 12.16 -22.18
C VAL A 48 -10.40 10.91 -21.33
N GLN A 49 -9.28 10.32 -20.88
CA GLN A 49 -9.29 9.16 -20.02
C GLN A 49 -9.70 9.48 -18.57
N TRP A 50 -9.38 10.68 -18.08
CA TRP A 50 -9.52 11.02 -16.68
C TRP A 50 -10.50 12.17 -16.43
N LYS A 51 -11.31 12.02 -15.38
CA LYS A 51 -12.23 13.06 -14.91
C LYS A 51 -11.82 13.50 -13.51
N THR A 52 -11.60 14.80 -13.33
CA THR A 52 -11.38 15.40 -12.00
C THR A 52 -12.55 15.08 -11.07
N LEU A 53 -12.24 14.59 -9.88
CA LEU A 53 -13.20 14.31 -8.81
C LEU A 53 -13.16 15.38 -7.72
N LYS A 54 -11.98 15.65 -7.19
CA LYS A 54 -11.78 16.51 -6.02
C LYS A 54 -10.38 17.09 -6.05
N THR A 55 -10.25 18.34 -5.66
CA THR A 55 -8.96 18.98 -5.35
C THR A 55 -9.00 19.36 -3.89
N LYS A 56 -7.93 19.06 -3.16
CA LYS A 56 -7.72 19.45 -1.77
C LYS A 56 -6.30 19.98 -1.69
N ASP A 57 -6.15 21.20 -1.19
CA ASP A 57 -4.89 21.93 -1.17
C ASP A 57 -4.27 21.98 -2.57
N THR A 58 -3.07 21.42 -2.73
CA THR A 58 -2.27 21.34 -3.96
C THR A 58 -2.39 19.99 -4.68
N VAL A 59 -3.23 19.07 -4.19
CA VAL A 59 -3.38 17.71 -4.74
C VAL A 59 -4.74 17.54 -5.39
N THR A 60 -4.76 16.98 -6.59
CA THR A 60 -5.99 16.72 -7.36
C THR A 60 -6.19 15.24 -7.62
N ALA A 61 -7.38 14.75 -7.32
CA ALA A 61 -7.84 13.39 -7.57
C ALA A 61 -8.61 13.30 -8.89
N TYR A 62 -8.32 12.28 -9.69
CA TYR A 62 -8.92 12.00 -10.97
C TYR A 62 -9.41 10.55 -11.03
N ARG A 63 -10.61 10.34 -11.58
CA ARG A 63 -11.20 9.02 -11.81
C ARG A 63 -11.15 8.63 -13.28
N SER A 64 -10.84 7.37 -13.56
CA SER A 64 -10.89 6.82 -14.90
C SER A 64 -12.30 6.87 -15.48
N ARG A 65 -12.47 7.32 -16.72
CA ARG A 65 -13.73 7.20 -17.44
C ARG A 65 -13.90 5.76 -17.94
N VAL A 66 -15.09 5.20 -17.75
CA VAL A 66 -15.45 3.94 -18.41
C VAL A 66 -15.71 4.26 -19.89
N ASN A 67 -14.76 4.00 -20.77
CA ASN A 67 -14.98 4.12 -22.21
C ASN A 67 -15.84 2.94 -22.70
N PRO A 68 -17.02 3.17 -23.29
CA PRO A 68 -17.87 2.09 -23.81
C PRO A 68 -17.26 1.36 -25.03
N SER A 69 -16.15 1.85 -25.59
CA SER A 69 -15.43 1.24 -26.71
C SER A 69 -14.49 0.11 -26.32
N SER A 70 -14.13 -0.05 -25.03
CA SER A 70 -13.39 -1.23 -24.54
C SER A 70 -14.34 -2.40 -24.27
N LYS A 71 -15.18 -2.74 -25.24
CA LYS A 71 -15.64 -4.12 -25.34
C LYS A 71 -14.44 -4.89 -25.83
N SER A 72 -13.67 -5.47 -24.90
CA SER A 72 -12.84 -6.63 -25.23
C SER A 72 -13.76 -7.62 -25.94
N ARG A 73 -13.68 -7.68 -27.28
CA ARG A 73 -14.16 -8.85 -28.00
C ARG A 73 -13.36 -9.99 -27.41
N SER A 74 -14.03 -11.03 -26.94
CA SER A 74 -13.39 -12.29 -26.60
C SER A 74 -12.47 -12.65 -27.76
N ARG A 75 -11.16 -12.50 -27.56
CA ARG A 75 -10.18 -13.12 -28.45
C ARG A 75 -10.43 -14.61 -28.27
N ILE A 76 -10.82 -15.25 -29.36
CA ILE A 76 -10.75 -16.69 -29.48
C ILE A 76 -9.26 -16.99 -29.30
N ASP A 77 -8.93 -17.90 -28.38
CA ASP A 77 -7.57 -18.38 -28.17
C ASP A 77 -7.04 -18.91 -29.50
N SER A 78 -6.10 -18.17 -30.07
CA SER A 78 -5.19 -18.72 -31.07
C SER A 78 -3.97 -19.15 -30.29
N GLU A 79 -3.74 -20.46 -30.24
CA GLU A 79 -2.41 -21.00 -29.98
C GLU A 79 -1.43 -20.32 -30.95
N ASP A 80 -0.20 -20.12 -30.47
CA ASP A 80 0.89 -19.39 -31.11
C ASP A 80 0.82 -17.86 -30.94
N THR A 81 1.37 -17.35 -29.85
CA THR A 81 2.62 -16.55 -29.84
C THR A 81 3.04 -16.29 -28.39
N ASP A 82 3.94 -17.10 -27.83
CA ASP A 82 4.65 -16.79 -26.59
C ASP A 82 5.63 -15.64 -26.85
N ALA A 83 5.23 -14.42 -26.52
CA ALA A 83 6.14 -13.29 -26.37
C ALA A 83 6.37 -13.08 -24.87
N LEU A 84 7.61 -13.34 -24.45
CA LEU A 84 8.14 -13.13 -23.10
C LEU A 84 7.75 -11.74 -22.58
N ALA A 85 6.74 -11.68 -21.73
CA ALA A 85 6.51 -10.51 -20.89
C ALA A 85 7.71 -10.40 -19.94
N GLN A 86 8.53 -9.37 -20.13
CA GLN A 86 9.56 -9.04 -19.16
C GLN A 86 8.86 -8.68 -17.85
N PHE A 87 9.20 -9.40 -16.78
CA PHE A 87 8.77 -9.08 -15.43
C PHE A 87 9.22 -7.64 -15.10
N PRO A 88 8.40 -6.82 -14.41
CA PRO A 88 8.85 -5.52 -13.93
C PRO A 88 10.09 -5.68 -13.04
N GLU A 89 11.12 -4.86 -13.23
CA GLU A 89 12.26 -4.82 -12.30
C GLU A 89 11.77 -4.35 -10.92
N MET A 90 12.11 -5.13 -9.89
CA MET A 90 11.79 -4.74 -8.51
C MET A 90 12.68 -3.57 -8.07
N PRO A 91 12.13 -2.54 -7.39
CA PRO A 91 12.93 -1.44 -6.86
C PRO A 91 13.86 -1.91 -5.72
N GLU A 92 14.98 -1.21 -5.53
CA GLU A 92 15.95 -1.49 -4.48
C GLU A 92 15.55 -0.75 -3.18
N PHE A 93 15.14 -1.51 -2.15
CA PHE A 93 14.82 -0.97 -0.82
C PHE A 93 16.11 -0.74 0.01
N TYR A 94 16.14 0.33 0.83
CA TYR A 94 17.28 0.71 1.69
C TYR A 94 17.61 -0.38 2.76
N PRO A 95 18.86 -0.48 3.27
CA PRO A 95 19.64 -1.71 3.15
C PRO A 95 19.55 -2.72 4.30
N VAL A 96 19.83 -3.99 3.95
CA VAL A 96 20.53 -4.98 4.79
C VAL A 96 21.93 -5.17 4.20
N THR A 97 23.01 -4.91 4.94
CA THR A 97 24.38 -5.18 4.43
C THR A 97 25.23 -6.04 5.35
N GLU A 98 25.85 -7.06 4.74
CA GLU A 98 27.21 -7.52 5.08
C GLU A 98 27.91 -8.41 4.01
N LYS A 99 27.33 -8.69 2.81
CA LYS A 99 27.88 -9.72 1.88
C LYS A 99 28.29 -9.26 0.47
N ASN A 100 28.80 -8.04 0.34
CA ASN A 100 29.60 -7.62 -0.83
C ASN A 100 31.03 -8.24 -0.88
N ILE A 101 31.30 -9.34 -0.18
CA ILE A 101 32.69 -9.86 -0.04
C ILE A 101 32.92 -11.22 -0.75
N GLN A 102 31.89 -12.01 -1.10
CA GLN A 102 32.11 -13.41 -1.55
C GLN A 102 31.89 -13.79 -3.02
N SER A 103 31.03 -13.16 -3.82
CA SER A 103 30.80 -13.67 -5.20
C SER A 103 31.51 -12.90 -6.32
N ALA A 104 32.20 -11.80 -6.00
CA ALA A 104 33.29 -11.29 -6.83
C ALA A 104 34.45 -12.32 -7.00
N LEU A 105 34.40 -13.48 -6.33
CA LEU A 105 35.40 -14.55 -6.39
C LEU A 105 34.98 -15.81 -7.16
N SER A 106 33.74 -15.94 -7.67
CA SER A 106 33.34 -17.13 -8.46
C SER A 106 33.19 -16.89 -9.96
N ALA A 107 33.39 -15.65 -10.43
CA ALA A 107 33.42 -15.31 -11.87
C ALA A 107 34.67 -15.83 -12.62
N SER A 108 35.47 -16.72 -12.04
CA SER A 108 36.58 -17.36 -12.74
C SER A 108 36.93 -18.70 -12.10
N TYR A 109 36.38 -19.81 -12.61
CA TYR A 109 37.12 -21.05 -12.87
C TYR A 109 36.24 -22.03 -13.66
N LEU A 110 36.67 -22.28 -14.89
CA LEU A 110 36.32 -23.46 -15.66
C LEU A 110 36.87 -24.70 -14.94
N GLY A 111 36.07 -25.78 -14.88
CA GLY A 111 36.55 -27.16 -14.79
C GLY A 111 36.96 -27.67 -13.40
N VAL A 112 36.23 -28.67 -12.90
CA VAL A 112 36.70 -30.06 -12.77
C VAL A 112 35.66 -30.84 -11.97
N SER A 113 35.31 -32.00 -12.51
CA SER A 113 34.45 -33.05 -11.96
C SER A 113 35.02 -33.65 -10.68
N THR A 114 34.15 -34.05 -9.73
CA THR A 114 34.29 -35.33 -8.99
C THR A 114 33.00 -35.68 -8.21
N THR A 115 32.31 -36.69 -8.74
CA THR A 115 31.68 -37.85 -8.06
C THR A 115 30.79 -37.68 -6.81
N CYS A 116 29.56 -38.17 -6.96
CA CYS A 116 28.58 -38.58 -5.94
C CYS A 116 29.16 -39.50 -4.84
N PRO A 117 28.42 -39.63 -3.73
CA PRO A 117 27.69 -40.90 -3.54
C PRO A 117 26.21 -40.74 -3.14
N GLU A 118 25.46 -41.80 -3.47
CA GLU A 118 24.02 -42.02 -3.32
C GLU A 118 23.55 -42.26 -1.87
N ALA A 119 22.23 -42.10 -1.70
CA ALA A 119 21.28 -42.96 -0.95
C ALA A 119 20.49 -42.24 0.16
N HIS A 120 19.18 -42.04 -0.04
CA HIS A 120 18.14 -43.02 0.30
C HIS A 120 16.75 -42.43 0.06
N ASP A 121 15.92 -43.18 -0.67
CA ASP A 121 14.50 -42.93 -0.92
C ASP A 121 13.69 -42.88 0.38
N PHE A 122 12.96 -41.78 0.57
CA PHE A 122 11.77 -41.75 1.41
C PHE A 122 10.65 -41.05 0.64
N ASP A 123 9.80 -41.89 0.07
CA ASP A 123 8.45 -41.59 -0.38
C ASP A 123 7.58 -41.42 0.87
N ASP A 124 7.09 -40.21 1.14
CA ASP A 124 5.92 -39.99 1.98
C ASP A 124 5.17 -38.73 1.52
N GLY A 125 3.85 -38.90 1.41
CA GLY A 125 2.99 -38.13 0.52
C GLY A 125 2.96 -36.63 0.80
N THR A 126 3.12 -35.83 -0.25
CA THR A 126 2.76 -34.42 -0.27
C THR A 126 1.24 -34.28 -0.11
N PRO A 127 0.72 -33.72 0.99
CA PRO A 127 -0.65 -33.26 1.03
C PRO A 127 -0.74 -32.00 0.14
N GLU A 128 -1.78 -31.94 -0.67
CA GLU A 128 -2.14 -30.82 -1.54
C GLU A 128 -2.13 -29.49 -0.74
N PHE A 129 -1.09 -28.68 -0.94
CA PHE A 129 -0.91 -27.36 -0.31
C PHE A 129 -1.35 -26.23 -1.28
N GLU A 130 -2.57 -26.35 -1.83
CA GLU A 130 -3.16 -25.35 -2.74
C GLU A 130 -3.83 -24.16 -2.04
N ASP A 131 -3.89 -24.11 -0.69
CA ASP A 131 -4.71 -23.12 0.03
C ASP A 131 -3.92 -22.00 0.74
N VAL A 132 -2.75 -21.62 0.21
CA VAL A 132 -1.97 -20.49 0.75
C VAL A 132 -2.13 -19.29 -0.16
N LEU A 133 -3.23 -18.55 0.02
CA LEU A 133 -3.58 -17.30 -0.67
C LEU A 133 -3.42 -17.39 -2.20
N GLU A 134 -4.52 -17.50 -2.95
CA GLU A 134 -4.51 -16.96 -4.30
C GLU A 134 -4.05 -15.50 -4.20
N LEU A 135 -2.78 -15.23 -4.55
CA LEU A 135 -2.16 -13.92 -4.49
C LEU A 135 -3.00 -12.97 -5.35
N GLN A 136 -3.89 -12.23 -4.68
CA GLN A 136 -4.78 -11.27 -5.27
C GLN A 136 -3.95 -10.05 -5.67
N THR A 137 -3.37 -10.11 -6.86
CA THR A 137 -2.85 -8.94 -7.55
C THR A 137 -3.96 -7.89 -7.69
N MET A 138 -3.58 -6.62 -7.72
CA MET A 138 -4.51 -5.50 -7.97
C MET A 138 -5.31 -5.68 -9.26
N GLU A 139 -4.78 -6.44 -10.22
CA GLU A 139 -5.47 -6.84 -11.45
C GLU A 139 -6.43 -8.03 -11.28
N LYS A 140 -6.10 -9.06 -10.48
CA LYS A 140 -6.96 -10.24 -10.27
C LYS A 140 -8.15 -9.99 -9.34
N SER A 141 -8.00 -9.09 -8.37
CA SER A 141 -9.09 -8.64 -7.48
C SER A 141 -9.94 -7.51 -8.08
N ARG A 142 -9.56 -7.02 -9.27
CA ARG A 142 -10.25 -5.95 -9.99
C ARG A 142 -11.67 -6.45 -10.37
N PRO A 143 -12.77 -5.89 -9.83
CA PRO A 143 -14.09 -6.23 -10.36
C PRO A 143 -14.16 -5.88 -11.86
N LYS A 144 -15.21 -6.30 -12.58
CA LYS A 144 -15.34 -5.95 -14.01
C LYS A 144 -15.39 -4.42 -14.29
N LYS A 145 -15.48 -3.56 -13.26
CA LYS A 145 -15.48 -2.07 -13.33
C LYS A 145 -15.05 -1.31 -12.04
N PRO A 146 -13.87 -1.47 -11.42
CA PRO A 146 -13.50 -0.57 -10.33
C PRO A 146 -13.20 0.81 -10.88
N SER A 147 -13.60 1.79 -10.09
CA SER A 147 -13.23 3.18 -10.35
C SER A 147 -11.81 3.36 -9.89
N VAL A 148 -10.86 3.24 -10.82
CA VAL A 148 -9.47 3.62 -10.55
C VAL A 148 -9.43 5.12 -10.35
N VAL A 149 -8.75 5.52 -9.29
CA VAL A 149 -8.46 6.91 -8.98
C VAL A 149 -6.95 7.05 -8.92
N PHE A 150 -6.44 8.11 -9.50
CA PHE A 150 -5.09 8.56 -9.20
C PHE A 150 -5.13 10.02 -8.75
N CYS A 151 -4.15 10.40 -7.94
CA CYS A 151 -3.94 11.74 -7.47
C CYS A 151 -2.54 12.18 -7.83
N THR A 152 -2.41 13.46 -8.17
CA THR A 152 -1.11 14.09 -8.31
C THR A 152 -1.15 15.52 -7.78
N GLY A 153 0.00 16.00 -7.30
CA GLY A 153 0.16 17.32 -6.75
C GLY A 153 1.52 17.48 -6.08
N PHE A 154 1.63 18.51 -5.28
CA PHE A 154 2.87 18.87 -4.60
C PHE A 154 2.59 19.12 -3.12
N ALA A 155 3.60 19.03 -2.26
CA ALA A 155 3.48 19.48 -0.87
C ALA A 155 4.81 20.03 -0.37
N ALA A 156 4.75 21.00 0.54
CA ALA A 156 5.95 21.51 1.19
C ALA A 156 6.56 20.43 2.10
N GLY A 157 7.84 20.11 1.86
CA GLY A 157 8.70 19.32 2.72
C GLY A 157 9.67 18.44 1.98
N THR A 158 10.28 17.48 2.70
CA THR A 158 11.21 16.49 2.12
C THR A 158 10.59 15.10 2.05
N VAL A 159 11.25 14.20 1.32
CA VAL A 159 10.86 12.77 1.25
C VAL A 159 10.89 12.13 2.64
N GLU A 160 11.85 12.51 3.50
CA GLU A 160 11.96 12.06 4.88
C GLU A 160 10.85 12.62 5.78
N ASP A 161 10.36 13.84 5.52
CA ASP A 161 9.17 14.37 6.20
C ASP A 161 7.94 13.51 5.87
N ALA A 162 7.77 13.16 4.60
CA ALA A 162 6.70 12.27 4.16
C ALA A 162 6.85 10.86 4.76
N ALA A 163 8.06 10.28 4.74
CA ALA A 163 8.32 8.97 5.33
C ALA A 163 8.02 8.95 6.85
N LEU A 164 8.37 10.03 7.56
CA LEU A 164 8.07 10.16 8.99
C LEU A 164 6.56 10.28 9.27
N GLY A 165 5.84 10.99 8.40
CA GLY A 165 4.37 11.15 8.47
C GLY A 165 3.62 9.87 8.10
N PHE A 166 4.17 9.07 7.19
CA PHE A 166 3.61 7.78 6.80
C PHE A 166 3.80 6.71 7.86
N LEU A 167 4.94 6.72 8.56
CA LEU A 167 5.23 5.67 9.53
C LEU A 167 4.11 5.55 10.59
N ALA A 168 3.52 4.36 10.73
CA ALA A 168 2.40 4.09 11.62
C ALA A 168 2.53 2.71 12.28
N GLU A 169 3.60 2.55 13.03
CA GLU A 169 4.04 1.33 13.73
C GLU A 169 3.31 1.06 15.05
N THR A 170 2.43 1.96 15.48
CA THR A 170 1.63 1.80 16.71
C THR A 170 0.16 2.12 16.46
N GLU A 171 -0.74 1.50 17.22
CA GLU A 171 -2.19 1.78 17.12
C GLU A 171 -2.52 3.27 17.29
N ALA A 172 -1.78 4.00 18.13
CA ALA A 172 -1.95 5.43 18.33
C ALA A 172 -1.58 6.24 17.07
N ARG A 173 -0.47 5.88 16.42
CA ARG A 173 -0.03 6.54 15.17
C ARG A 173 -0.96 6.20 14.02
N THR A 174 -1.38 4.95 13.89
CA THR A 174 -2.35 4.56 12.87
C THR A 174 -3.69 5.26 13.06
N ARG A 175 -4.16 5.43 14.31
CA ARG A 175 -5.37 6.21 14.61
C ARG A 175 -5.23 7.67 14.19
N LEU A 176 -4.10 8.31 14.50
CA LEU A 176 -3.82 9.68 14.09
C LEU A 176 -3.81 9.80 12.56
N ARG A 177 -3.00 8.98 11.86
CA ARG A 177 -2.93 8.97 10.39
C ARG A 177 -4.30 8.75 9.75
N THR A 178 -5.08 7.80 10.27
CA THR A 178 -6.44 7.52 9.79
C THR A 178 -7.35 8.73 9.96
N SER A 179 -7.26 9.44 11.10
CA SER A 179 -8.07 10.65 11.34
C SER A 179 -7.75 11.81 10.39
N LEU A 180 -6.54 11.85 9.81
CA LEU A 180 -6.19 12.82 8.76
C LEU A 180 -6.78 12.44 7.39
N CYS A 181 -7.04 11.16 7.16
CA CYS A 181 -7.52 10.60 5.90
C CYS A 181 -9.05 10.63 5.76
N THR A 182 -9.79 10.90 6.83
CA THR A 182 -11.24 10.74 6.82
C THR A 182 -11.92 11.64 7.84
N GLU A 183 -13.10 12.13 7.46
CA GLU A 183 -14.02 12.81 8.37
C GLU A 183 -14.78 11.82 9.29
N ALA A 184 -14.58 10.51 9.11
CA ALA A 184 -15.20 9.51 9.96
C ALA A 184 -14.53 9.46 11.35
N GLN A 185 -15.32 9.09 12.35
CA GLN A 185 -14.79 8.80 13.67
C GLN A 185 -14.05 7.46 13.65
N VAL A 186 -12.78 7.46 14.07
CA VAL A 186 -12.00 6.23 14.25
C VAL A 186 -12.33 5.62 15.61
N ASP A 187 -13.22 4.64 15.62
CA ASP A 187 -13.70 3.98 16.83
C ASP A 187 -12.61 3.08 17.42
N ASP A 188 -11.97 2.26 16.60
CA ASP A 188 -10.97 1.29 17.06
C ASP A 188 -9.91 1.01 15.98
N VAL A 189 -8.71 0.63 16.42
CA VAL A 189 -7.55 0.33 15.59
C VAL A 189 -6.77 -0.78 16.27
N LYS A 190 -6.45 -1.84 15.51
CA LYS A 190 -5.63 -2.96 15.97
C LYS A 190 -4.62 -3.35 14.92
N ILE A 191 -3.33 -3.31 15.29
CA ILE A 191 -2.29 -3.97 14.51
C ILE A 191 -2.34 -5.44 14.88
N LEU A 192 -2.81 -6.27 13.95
CA LEU A 192 -3.09 -7.68 14.19
C LEU A 192 -1.84 -8.55 14.02
N ALA A 193 -0.97 -8.19 13.09
CA ALA A 193 0.33 -8.82 12.90
C ALA A 193 1.33 -7.79 12.37
N GLN A 194 2.53 -7.80 12.93
CA GLN A 194 3.66 -7.02 12.41
C GLN A 194 4.64 -7.98 11.76
N ILE A 195 4.89 -7.81 10.47
CA ILE A 195 5.83 -8.61 9.67
C ILE A 195 7.21 -7.94 9.72
N GLN A 196 7.25 -6.63 9.49
CA GLN A 196 8.46 -5.81 9.59
C GLN A 196 8.17 -4.52 10.36
N GLY A 197 9.17 -4.00 11.07
CA GLY A 197 9.08 -2.71 11.73
C GLY A 197 10.37 -1.91 11.63
N PRO A 198 10.37 -0.70 12.24
CA PRO A 198 11.50 0.20 12.21
C PRO A 198 12.75 -0.41 12.83
N THR A 199 13.89 -0.13 12.22
CA THR A 199 15.22 -0.49 12.71
C THR A 199 16.12 0.74 12.74
N PHE A 200 17.35 0.58 13.25
CA PHE A 200 18.32 1.68 13.22
C PHE A 200 18.72 2.04 11.78
N ASP A 201 18.94 1.04 10.94
CA ASP A 201 19.37 1.23 9.55
C ASP A 201 18.21 1.62 8.62
N ASP A 202 17.00 1.15 8.93
CA ASP A 202 15.77 1.48 8.22
C ASP A 202 14.67 1.94 9.20
N PRO A 203 14.65 3.24 9.56
CA PRO A 203 13.76 3.77 10.58
C PRO A 203 12.33 4.04 10.10
N PHE A 204 12.08 4.01 8.79
CA PHE A 204 10.76 4.31 8.22
C PHE A 204 9.99 3.07 7.77
N ARG A 205 10.62 1.89 7.84
CA ARG A 205 10.02 0.63 7.47
C ARG A 205 8.92 0.18 8.40
N PHE A 206 7.81 -0.22 7.80
CA PHE A 206 6.75 -0.94 8.47
C PHE A 206 6.04 -1.85 7.46
N LEU A 207 5.77 -3.09 7.85
CA LEU A 207 4.90 -4.00 7.12
C LEU A 207 4.02 -4.75 8.13
N GLY A 208 2.71 -4.64 8.01
CA GLY A 208 1.79 -5.27 8.95
C GLY A 208 0.36 -5.36 8.48
N VAL A 209 -0.42 -6.17 9.18
CA VAL A 209 -1.86 -6.30 9.00
C VAL A 209 -2.57 -5.48 10.06
N THR A 210 -3.35 -4.50 9.63
CA THR A 210 -4.09 -3.59 10.50
C THR A 210 -5.59 -3.73 10.27
N TRP A 211 -6.34 -3.80 11.36
CA TRP A 211 -7.79 -3.70 11.36
C TRP A 211 -8.25 -2.38 11.98
N MET A 212 -9.26 -1.74 11.39
CA MET A 212 -9.80 -0.46 11.84
C MET A 212 -11.32 -0.45 11.77
N ALA A 213 -11.97 0.13 12.78
CA ALA A 213 -13.41 0.42 12.77
C ALA A 213 -13.66 1.93 12.72
N LEU A 214 -14.46 2.34 11.74
CA LEU A 214 -14.84 3.73 11.51
C LEU A 214 -16.37 3.86 11.54
N SER A 215 -16.88 4.91 12.18
CA SER A 215 -18.29 5.25 12.15
C SER A 215 -18.55 6.70 11.79
N THR A 216 -19.79 6.97 11.39
CA THR A 216 -20.25 8.34 11.11
C THR A 216 -20.12 9.19 12.38
N PRO A 217 -19.51 10.38 12.32
CA PRO A 217 -19.26 11.20 13.50
C PRO A 217 -20.54 11.85 14.04
N GLY A 218 -20.51 12.18 15.34
CA GLY A 218 -21.43 13.14 15.97
C GLY A 218 -22.93 12.86 15.78
N THR A 219 -23.72 13.93 15.64
CA THR A 219 -25.18 13.87 15.50
C THR A 219 -25.64 13.20 14.21
N ALA A 220 -24.81 13.19 13.16
CA ALA A 220 -25.10 12.51 11.90
C ALA A 220 -25.30 10.99 12.08
N LYS A 221 -24.63 10.37 13.07
CA LYS A 221 -24.85 8.97 13.46
C LYS A 221 -26.31 8.66 13.81
N ARG A 222 -27.03 9.62 14.40
CA ARG A 222 -28.44 9.49 14.80
C ARG A 222 -29.41 9.59 13.61
N PHE A 223 -29.01 10.26 12.53
CA PHE A 223 -29.88 10.53 11.37
C PHE A 223 -29.58 9.64 10.16
N LEU A 224 -28.32 9.28 9.89
CA LEU A 224 -27.92 8.56 8.67
C LEU A 224 -28.19 7.05 8.71
N LYS A 225 -28.55 6.46 9.87
CA LYS A 225 -28.78 5.01 10.07
C LYS A 225 -27.79 4.10 9.33
N SER A 226 -26.54 4.55 9.16
CA SER A 226 -25.52 3.83 8.42
C SER A 226 -24.79 2.87 9.35
N LYS A 227 -24.60 1.62 8.91
CA LYS A 227 -23.78 0.64 9.62
C LYS A 227 -22.35 1.17 9.76
N PRO A 228 -21.69 0.98 10.92
CA PRO A 228 -20.25 1.22 11.03
C PRO A 228 -19.48 0.38 10.00
N ARG A 229 -18.31 0.86 9.60
CA ARG A 229 -17.46 0.20 8.61
C ARG A 229 -16.22 -0.33 9.29
N ASP A 230 -15.76 -1.49 8.85
CA ASP A 230 -14.44 -1.96 9.21
C ASP A 230 -13.56 -2.15 7.97
N TYR A 231 -12.26 -2.12 8.21
CA TYR A 231 -11.21 -2.27 7.21
C TYR A 231 -10.21 -3.28 7.76
N LEU A 232 -9.78 -4.21 6.91
CA LEU A 232 -8.67 -5.11 7.18
C LEU A 232 -7.66 -4.90 6.06
N VAL A 233 -6.52 -4.32 6.38
CA VAL A 233 -5.55 -3.85 5.38
C VAL A 233 -4.16 -4.36 5.69
N LEU A 234 -3.44 -4.77 4.65
CA LEU A 234 -2.00 -4.81 4.62
C LEU A 234 -1.48 -3.38 4.45
N GLU A 235 -0.69 -2.92 5.41
CA GLU A 235 -0.02 -1.63 5.36
C GLU A 235 1.48 -1.85 5.20
N SER A 236 2.06 -1.19 4.20
CA SER A 236 3.51 -1.18 3.97
C SER A 236 3.99 0.25 3.80
N SER A 237 5.09 0.64 4.44
CA SER A 237 5.72 1.94 4.23
C SER A 237 7.23 1.82 4.32
N GLY A 238 7.94 2.66 3.58
CA GLY A 238 9.39 2.70 3.60
C GLY A 238 9.97 3.72 2.65
N MET A 239 11.30 3.71 2.55
CA MET A 239 12.08 4.48 1.58
C MET A 239 12.82 3.53 0.65
N ALA A 240 12.95 3.91 -0.62
CA ALA A 240 13.59 3.12 -1.65
C ALA A 240 14.25 4.02 -2.70
N LEU A 241 15.02 3.39 -3.58
CA LEU A 241 15.59 4.01 -4.77
C LEU A 241 14.81 3.58 -6.00
N ASP A 242 14.54 4.53 -6.90
CA ASP A 242 14.04 4.22 -8.24
C ASP A 242 15.19 3.81 -9.18
N SER A 243 14.85 3.53 -10.44
CA SER A 243 15.82 3.12 -11.47
C SER A 243 16.91 4.16 -11.76
N ASP A 244 16.65 5.43 -11.46
CA ASP A 244 17.59 6.52 -11.65
C ASP A 244 18.48 6.75 -10.39
N GLY A 245 18.24 5.99 -9.32
CA GLY A 245 18.92 6.15 -8.04
C GLY A 245 18.40 7.33 -7.21
N GLU A 246 17.25 7.90 -7.57
CA GLU A 246 16.58 8.94 -6.80
C GLU A 246 15.78 8.32 -5.65
N ARG A 247 15.83 8.98 -4.49
CA ARG A 247 15.12 8.50 -3.30
C ARG A 247 13.65 8.84 -3.40
N PHE A 248 12.81 7.86 -3.13
CA PHE A 248 11.39 8.06 -2.91
C PHE A 248 10.94 7.39 -1.62
N CYS A 249 9.79 7.82 -1.10
CA CYS A 249 9.11 7.09 -0.04
C CYS A 249 7.72 6.67 -0.51
N TYR A 250 7.20 5.62 0.12
CA TYR A 250 5.92 5.07 -0.24
C TYR A 250 5.06 4.75 0.98
N LEU A 251 3.76 4.68 0.73
CA LEU A 251 2.77 4.16 1.66
C LEU A 251 1.75 3.34 0.88
N LEU A 252 1.64 2.06 1.19
CA LEU A 252 0.62 1.15 0.71
C LEU A 252 -0.40 0.88 1.82
N SER A 253 -1.67 0.86 1.44
CA SER A 253 -2.79 0.37 2.25
C SER A 253 -3.71 -0.43 1.35
N HIS A 254 -3.64 -1.76 1.46
CA HIS A 254 -4.33 -2.70 0.57
C HIS A 254 -5.24 -3.62 1.38
N SER A 255 -6.53 -3.69 1.04
CA SER A 255 -7.45 -4.62 1.71
C SER A 255 -7.07 -6.07 1.47
N VAL A 256 -7.02 -6.86 2.53
CA VAL A 256 -6.74 -8.31 2.48
C VAL A 256 -7.87 -9.11 3.12
N VAL A 257 -7.94 -10.40 2.79
CA VAL A 257 -8.88 -11.36 3.38
C VAL A 257 -8.07 -12.38 4.18
N LEU A 258 -8.44 -12.60 5.43
CA LEU A 258 -7.78 -13.55 6.34
C LEU A 258 -8.86 -14.27 7.15
N ASP A 259 -8.80 -15.60 7.21
CA ASP A 259 -9.78 -16.43 7.94
C ASP A 259 -9.78 -16.14 9.44
N GLN A 260 -8.64 -15.70 9.99
CA GLN A 260 -8.51 -15.30 11.39
C GLN A 260 -9.35 -14.06 11.73
N VAL A 261 -9.79 -13.29 10.72
CA VAL A 261 -10.51 -12.02 10.88
C VAL A 261 -11.74 -11.98 9.96
N PRO A 262 -12.75 -12.83 10.22
CA PRO A 262 -13.96 -12.88 9.41
C PRO A 262 -14.73 -11.57 9.46
N GLU A 263 -15.61 -11.36 8.48
CA GLU A 263 -16.52 -10.22 8.48
C GLU A 263 -17.48 -10.30 9.68
N LEU A 264 -17.51 -9.25 10.49
CA LEU A 264 -18.38 -9.18 11.67
C LEU A 264 -19.75 -8.61 11.27
N GLU A 265 -20.84 -9.23 11.73
CA GLU A 265 -22.21 -8.83 11.38
C GLU A 265 -22.54 -7.38 11.76
N ARG A 266 -21.83 -6.78 12.71
CA ARG A 266 -22.01 -5.38 13.11
C ARG A 266 -21.30 -4.36 12.22
N PHE A 267 -20.39 -4.77 11.32
CA PHE A 267 -19.68 -3.89 10.39
C PHE A 267 -20.02 -4.16 8.92
N GLU A 268 -19.89 -3.14 8.08
CA GLU A 268 -19.83 -3.32 6.62
C GLU A 268 -18.36 -3.26 6.17
N ARG A 269 -17.75 -4.42 5.92
CA ARG A 269 -16.37 -4.53 5.47
C ARG A 269 -16.16 -3.75 4.17
N GLN A 270 -15.15 -2.89 4.19
CA GLN A 270 -14.78 -2.09 3.04
C GLN A 270 -13.54 -2.70 2.39
N THR A 271 -13.52 -2.68 1.05
CA THR A 271 -12.40 -3.17 0.24
C THR A 271 -11.89 -2.05 -0.63
N PHE A 272 -10.62 -1.70 -0.46
CA PHE A 272 -9.93 -0.70 -1.25
C PHE A 272 -8.44 -1.02 -1.34
N SER A 273 -7.76 -0.31 -2.23
CA SER A 273 -6.31 -0.25 -2.25
C SER A 273 -5.88 1.17 -2.52
N ALA A 274 -4.84 1.65 -1.85
CA ALA A 274 -4.23 2.95 -2.08
C ALA A 274 -2.72 2.80 -1.93
N CYS A 275 -1.98 3.29 -2.90
CA CYS A 275 -0.53 3.39 -2.83
C CYS A 275 -0.11 4.83 -3.16
N HIS A 276 0.81 5.36 -2.37
CA HIS A 276 1.37 6.69 -2.49
C HIS A 276 2.85 6.57 -2.79
N ILE A 277 3.35 7.33 -3.75
CA ILE A 277 4.77 7.47 -4.10
C ILE A 277 5.11 8.94 -4.02
N ILE A 278 6.12 9.27 -3.20
CA ILE A 278 6.54 10.64 -2.92
C ILE A 278 7.99 10.81 -3.34
N ARG A 279 8.24 11.77 -4.22
CA ARG A 279 9.56 12.07 -4.78
C ARG A 279 9.97 13.51 -4.49
N PRO A 280 11.27 13.85 -4.55
CA PRO A 280 11.71 15.24 -4.54
C PRO A 280 11.08 16.01 -5.72
N SER A 281 10.63 17.24 -5.47
CA SER A 281 10.28 18.18 -6.53
C SER A 281 11.53 18.84 -7.07
N THR A 282 11.43 19.41 -8.27
CA THR A 282 12.45 20.35 -8.80
C THR A 282 12.55 21.63 -7.97
N THR A 283 11.50 21.97 -7.21
CA THR A 283 11.50 23.09 -6.27
C THR A 283 12.05 22.64 -4.92
N GLU A 284 13.06 23.36 -4.41
CA GLU A 284 13.64 23.07 -3.10
C GLU A 284 12.61 23.16 -1.97
N GLY A 285 12.61 22.18 -1.08
CA GLY A 285 11.67 22.11 0.04
C GLY A 285 10.25 21.70 -0.36
N GLU A 286 10.08 21.09 -1.53
CA GLU A 286 8.82 20.54 -2.00
C GLU A 286 8.98 19.08 -2.44
N VAL A 287 7.92 18.29 -2.27
CA VAL A 287 7.80 16.94 -2.80
C VAL A 287 6.69 16.84 -3.83
N GLU A 288 6.93 16.00 -4.83
CA GLU A 288 5.94 15.53 -5.78
C GLU A 288 5.16 14.35 -5.21
N ILE A 289 3.84 14.42 -5.33
CA ILE A 289 2.92 13.40 -4.85
C ILE A 289 2.33 12.71 -6.07
N PHE A 290 2.49 11.39 -6.13
CA PHE A 290 1.69 10.52 -6.96
C PHE A 290 0.96 9.51 -6.06
N SER A 291 -0.32 9.31 -6.26
CA SER A 291 -1.06 8.28 -5.54
C SER A 291 -2.03 7.59 -6.48
N ARG A 292 -2.22 6.29 -6.31
CA ARG A 292 -3.10 5.50 -7.17
C ARG A 292 -3.80 4.44 -6.36
N GLY A 293 -4.99 4.08 -6.79
CA GLY A 293 -5.68 2.95 -6.22
C GLY A 293 -7.10 2.80 -6.73
N PHE A 294 -7.86 1.95 -6.04
CA PHE A 294 -9.27 1.77 -6.31
C PHE A 294 -10.05 1.52 -5.03
N LYS A 295 -11.37 1.65 -5.16
CA LYS A 295 -12.31 1.17 -4.15
C LYS A 295 -13.34 0.26 -4.78
N MET A 296 -13.57 -0.90 -4.15
CA MET A 296 -14.65 -1.78 -4.53
C MET A 296 -15.93 -1.29 -3.87
N THR A 297 -16.91 -0.91 -4.68
CA THR A 297 -18.23 -0.51 -4.18
C THR A 297 -19.23 -1.60 -4.53
N THR A 298 -19.80 -2.26 -3.51
CA THR A 298 -20.75 -3.37 -3.68
C THR A 298 -22.20 -2.90 -3.90
N LYS A 299 -22.52 -1.62 -3.65
CA LYS A 299 -23.89 -1.07 -3.74
C LYS A 299 -23.93 0.25 -4.54
N SER A 300 -24.75 0.30 -5.59
CA SER A 300 -24.73 1.41 -6.57
C SER A 300 -25.26 2.76 -6.04
N LEU A 301 -26.17 2.76 -5.07
CA LEU A 301 -26.90 3.99 -4.68
C LEU A 301 -26.09 4.97 -3.81
N VAL A 302 -24.89 4.61 -3.35
CA VAL A 302 -24.01 5.45 -2.49
C VAL A 302 -22.64 5.69 -3.14
N GLU A 303 -22.45 5.31 -4.40
CA GLU A 303 -21.15 5.29 -5.08
C GLU A 303 -20.42 6.65 -5.03
N ARG A 304 -21.11 7.78 -5.26
CA ARG A 304 -20.48 9.10 -5.25
C ARG A 304 -19.93 9.48 -3.87
N LEU A 305 -20.71 9.25 -2.82
CA LEU A 305 -20.28 9.55 -1.45
C LEU A 305 -19.12 8.64 -1.05
N SER A 306 -19.22 7.34 -1.36
CA SER A 306 -18.17 6.37 -1.10
C SER A 306 -16.87 6.67 -1.83
N MET A 307 -16.95 7.19 -3.07
CA MET A 307 -15.78 7.62 -3.84
C MET A 307 -15.20 8.94 -3.35
N ASN A 308 -16.03 9.90 -2.94
CA ASN A 308 -15.54 11.14 -2.33
C ASN A 308 -14.76 10.85 -1.05
N GLN A 309 -15.28 9.98 -0.18
CA GLN A 309 -14.59 9.53 1.03
C GLN A 309 -13.28 8.78 0.73
N TYR A 310 -13.22 8.07 -0.39
CA TYR A 310 -12.00 7.40 -0.81
C TYR A 310 -10.96 8.39 -1.36
N CYS A 311 -11.39 9.45 -2.04
CA CYS A 311 -10.50 10.53 -2.45
C CYS A 311 -9.87 11.23 -1.23
N ASP A 312 -10.58 11.32 -0.10
CA ASP A 312 -10.02 11.91 1.12
C ASP A 312 -8.77 11.16 1.61
N ILE A 313 -8.75 9.84 1.48
CA ILE A 313 -7.58 9.00 1.79
C ILE A 313 -6.43 9.35 0.86
N LEU A 314 -6.68 9.40 -0.45
CA LEU A 314 -5.64 9.67 -1.45
C LEU A 314 -5.10 11.12 -1.37
N LEU A 315 -5.92 12.06 -0.92
CA LEU A 315 -5.59 13.48 -0.83
C LEU A 315 -4.99 13.89 0.52
N ALA A 316 -4.79 12.96 1.45
CA ALA A 316 -4.36 13.28 2.82
C ALA A 316 -2.84 13.42 3.00
N VAL A 317 -2.05 13.15 1.97
CA VAL A 317 -0.57 13.19 2.04
C VAL A 317 -0.02 14.52 2.57
N PRO A 318 -0.49 15.71 2.12
CA PRO A 318 0.01 16.98 2.67
C PRO A 318 -0.19 17.10 4.19
N GLN A 319 -1.33 16.61 4.71
CA GLN A 319 -1.60 16.63 6.15
C GLN A 319 -0.69 15.66 6.93
N MET A 320 -0.31 14.53 6.34
CA MET A 320 0.65 13.61 6.98
C MET A 320 2.04 14.24 7.08
N ILE A 321 2.46 15.01 6.07
CA ILE A 321 3.74 15.74 6.09
C ILE A 321 3.70 16.86 7.16
N GLU A 322 2.60 17.60 7.26
CA GLU A 322 2.40 18.62 8.29
C GLU A 322 2.42 18.03 9.72
N GLU A 323 1.85 16.84 9.91
CA GLU A 323 1.90 16.09 11.16
C GLU A 323 3.34 15.73 11.55
N ALA A 324 4.16 15.32 10.58
CA ALA A 324 5.57 15.02 10.79
C ALA A 324 6.35 16.24 11.29
N TYR A 325 6.10 17.42 10.71
CA TYR A 325 6.69 18.69 11.20
C TYR A 325 6.29 18.99 12.64
N THR A 326 5.01 18.86 12.96
CA THR A 326 4.49 19.09 14.30
C THR A 326 5.17 18.17 15.31
N ARG A 327 5.39 16.89 14.96
CA ARG A 327 6.14 15.93 15.78
C ARG A 327 7.59 16.31 16.00
N LYS A 328 8.30 16.76 14.95
CA LYS A 328 9.69 17.23 15.07
C LYS A 328 9.78 18.42 16.02
N LEU A 329 8.87 19.39 15.91
CA LEU A 329 8.80 20.55 16.81
C LEU A 329 8.53 20.14 18.26
N PHE A 330 7.56 19.25 18.50
CA PHE A 330 7.29 18.74 19.85
C PHE A 330 8.48 17.99 20.45
N TRP A 331 9.22 17.24 19.63
CA TRP A 331 10.43 16.55 20.07
C TRP A 331 11.49 17.56 20.50
N LEU A 332 11.78 18.58 19.67
CA LEU A 332 12.75 19.64 19.98
C LEU A 332 12.42 20.35 21.30
N LEU A 333 11.17 20.78 21.47
CA LEU A 333 10.71 21.45 22.69
C LEU A 333 10.88 20.57 23.94
N ARG A 334 10.64 19.26 23.83
CA ARG A 334 10.81 18.32 24.94
C ARG A 334 12.28 18.04 25.25
N THR A 335 13.15 18.02 24.26
CA THR A 335 14.59 17.83 24.46
C THR A 335 15.23 19.06 25.09
N GLU A 336 14.83 20.26 24.68
CA GLU A 336 15.31 21.51 25.29
C GLU A 336 14.87 21.61 26.76
N ALA A 337 13.61 21.29 27.07
CA ALA A 337 13.09 21.31 28.44
C ALA A 337 13.71 20.26 29.38
N ARG A 338 14.41 19.25 28.85
CA ARG A 338 15.13 18.22 29.64
C ARG A 338 16.62 18.51 29.78
N GLY A 339 17.14 19.45 29.01
CA GLY A 339 18.57 19.81 28.98
C GLY A 339 18.94 21.07 29.77
N GLY A 340 17.98 21.74 30.42
CA GLY A 340 18.18 22.90 31.31
C GLY A 340 17.79 22.59 32.75
#